data_AF-E0WTX3-F1
#
_entry.id   AF-E0WTX3-F1
#
_cell.length_a   1.000
_cell.length_b   1.000
_cell.length_c   1.000
_cell.angle_alpha   90.00
_cell.angle_beta   90.00
_cell.angle_gamma   90.00
#
_symmetry.space_group_name_H-M   'P 1'
#
loop_
_entity.id
_entity.type
_entity.pdbx_description
1 polymer ?
#
loop_
_entity_poly.entity_id
_entity_poly.type
_entity_poly.pdbx_seq_one_letter_code
_entity_poly.pdbx_strand_id
1 'polypeptide(L)'
;MRYLPLRQDGNGLLSNIPDTAPSAASGIYDAVGGCHLVITGHSLGAALGTYLAFDLADRYYSDQPQAVTLSMCLFASPRPGDKGFADRFEALMADCYLVYNYVRDIVPHLPPSLFDYCSLTEVVKLTPQTAQAVIAADVACNHHILCYCAMLDYNCIENWHLLLARTGDNNSCICGANMVKNRSLLPAVSDRGCHPG
;
A
#
# COMPACT_ATOMS: atom_id res chain seq x y z
N MET A 1 10.84 8.85 -3.96
CA MET A 1 12.03 8.15 -4.50
C MET A 1 12.26 8.59 -5.94
N ARG A 2 13.46 9.08 -6.31
CA ARG A 2 13.79 9.29 -7.73
C ARG A 2 14.38 8.00 -8.28
N TYR A 3 13.86 7.51 -9.40
CA TYR A 3 14.44 6.35 -10.06
C TYR A 3 15.53 6.80 -11.02
N LEU A 4 16.75 6.37 -10.73
CA LEU A 4 17.85 6.45 -11.67
C LEU A 4 17.94 5.08 -12.34
N PRO A 5 17.79 4.97 -13.68
CA PRO A 5 17.97 3.70 -14.35
C PRO A 5 19.35 3.16 -14.01
N LEU A 6 19.43 1.83 -13.88
CA LEU A 6 20.66 1.10 -13.63
C LEU A 6 21.77 1.68 -14.51
N ARG A 7 22.93 1.99 -13.91
CA ARG A 7 24.14 2.06 -14.73
C ARG A 7 24.25 0.71 -15.46
N GLN A 8 24.72 0.75 -16.71
CA GLN A 8 24.94 -0.46 -17.51
C GLN A 8 25.92 -1.48 -16.87
N ASP A 9 26.43 -1.19 -15.67
CA ASP A 9 27.30 -2.04 -14.86
C ASP A 9 26.53 -3.01 -13.93
N GLY A 10 25.18 -3.01 -13.96
CA GLY A 10 24.37 -3.99 -13.24
C GLY A 10 24.13 -3.67 -11.75
N ASN A 11 24.49 -2.48 -11.30
CA ASN A 11 24.37 -2.10 -9.89
C ASN A 11 23.06 -1.36 -9.60
N GLY A 12 22.22 -1.96 -8.74
CA GLY A 12 20.91 -1.49 -8.29
C GLY A 12 20.91 -0.11 -7.61
N LEU A 13 19.70 0.47 -7.44
CA LEU A 13 19.44 1.76 -6.79
C LEU A 13 20.01 1.87 -5.35
N LEU A 14 20.42 0.74 -4.75
CA LEU A 14 20.97 0.62 -3.40
C LEU A 14 22.46 0.21 -3.36
N SER A 15 23.17 0.17 -4.49
CA SER A 15 24.55 -0.36 -4.59
C SER A 15 25.62 0.41 -3.79
N ASN A 16 25.27 1.56 -3.22
CA ASN A 16 26.18 2.37 -2.39
C ASN A 16 25.96 2.16 -0.88
N ILE A 17 25.04 1.30 -0.48
CA ILE A 17 24.97 0.82 0.90
C ILE A 17 25.90 -0.40 0.97
N PRO A 18 27.02 -0.35 1.71
CA PRO A 18 27.88 -1.50 1.83
C PRO A 18 27.07 -2.69 2.39
N ASP A 19 27.08 -3.82 1.67
CA ASP A 19 26.46 -5.11 2.02
C ASP A 19 27.15 -5.78 3.23
N THR A 20 27.40 -5.03 4.31
CA THR A 20 28.01 -5.57 5.53
C THR A 20 26.99 -6.13 6.51
N ALA A 21 25.69 -5.94 6.25
CA ALA A 21 24.58 -6.56 6.97
C ALA A 21 23.71 -7.36 5.98
N PRO A 22 23.14 -8.52 6.38
CA PRO A 22 22.17 -9.22 5.55
C PRO A 22 21.06 -8.26 5.15
N SER A 23 20.71 -8.24 3.85
CA SER A 23 19.64 -7.39 3.34
C SER A 23 18.33 -7.68 4.07
N ALA A 24 17.45 -6.68 4.17
CA ALA A 24 16.11 -6.88 4.72
C ALA A 24 15.38 -8.02 3.98
N ALA A 25 15.60 -8.13 2.67
CA ALA A 25 15.10 -9.22 1.84
C ALA A 25 15.57 -10.60 2.31
N SER A 26 16.87 -10.78 2.59
CA SER A 26 17.41 -12.05 3.09
C SER A 26 16.82 -12.41 4.46
N GLY A 27 16.75 -11.44 5.38
CA GLY A 27 16.19 -11.68 6.71
C GLY A 27 14.70 -12.03 6.68
N ILE A 28 13.93 -11.40 5.79
CA ILE A 28 12.51 -11.73 5.58
C ILE A 28 12.37 -13.13 4.99
N TYR A 29 13.21 -13.49 4.02
CA TYR A 29 13.20 -14.82 3.44
C TYR A 29 13.44 -15.92 4.48
N ASP A 30 14.50 -15.75 5.29
CA ASP A 30 14.84 -16.70 6.35
C ASP A 30 13.72 -16.85 7.39
N ALA A 31 12.99 -15.76 7.66
CA ALA A 31 11.89 -15.75 8.62
C ALA A 31 10.59 -16.37 8.05
N VAL A 32 10.30 -16.15 6.78
CA VAL A 32 9.01 -16.49 6.15
C VAL A 32 9.04 -17.87 5.47
N GLY A 33 10.23 -18.36 5.07
CA GLY A 33 10.42 -19.76 4.65
C GLY A 33 9.58 -20.18 3.44
N GLY A 34 9.65 -19.43 2.34
CA GLY A 34 8.92 -19.72 1.10
C GLY A 34 7.42 -19.46 1.13
N CYS A 35 6.86 -19.04 2.28
CA CYS A 35 5.44 -18.69 2.38
C CYS A 35 5.10 -17.43 1.57
N HIS A 36 3.80 -17.26 1.31
CA HIS A 36 3.28 -16.05 0.69
C HIS A 36 3.39 -14.85 1.64
N LEU A 37 4.01 -13.77 1.19
CA LEU A 37 4.17 -12.52 1.94
C LEU A 37 3.10 -11.52 1.55
N VAL A 38 2.27 -11.11 2.52
CA VAL A 38 1.30 -10.02 2.33
C VAL A 38 1.85 -8.74 2.98
N ILE A 39 2.04 -7.69 2.18
CA ILE A 39 2.49 -6.38 2.65
C ILE A 39 1.27 -5.46 2.75
N THR A 40 1.07 -4.91 3.94
CA THR A 40 0.04 -3.88 4.18
C THR A 40 0.66 -2.62 4.74
N GLY A 41 0.02 -1.49 4.51
CA GLY A 41 0.48 -0.21 5.00
C GLY A 41 -0.55 0.88 4.83
N HIS A 42 -0.53 1.83 5.75
CA HIS A 42 -1.34 3.04 5.71
C HIS A 42 -0.43 4.27 5.70
N SER A 43 -0.80 5.31 4.95
CA SER A 43 -0.08 6.60 4.95
C SER A 43 1.41 6.42 4.60
N LEU A 44 2.33 6.95 5.41
CA LEU A 44 3.77 6.70 5.28
C LEU A 44 4.11 5.20 5.23
N GLY A 45 3.41 4.36 6.00
CA GLY A 45 3.57 2.91 5.99
C GLY A 45 3.24 2.29 4.64
N ALA A 46 2.32 2.87 3.86
CA ALA A 46 2.03 2.40 2.50
C ALA A 46 3.18 2.70 1.52
N ALA A 47 3.80 3.88 1.64
CA ALA A 47 4.98 4.21 0.86
C ALA A 47 6.17 3.30 1.23
N LEU A 48 6.39 3.05 2.52
CA LEU A 48 7.42 2.11 2.99
C LEU A 48 7.16 0.68 2.50
N GLY A 49 5.90 0.23 2.54
CA GLY A 49 5.51 -1.06 1.98
C GLY A 49 5.78 -1.16 0.48
N THR A 50 5.59 -0.06 -0.26
CA THR A 50 5.94 0.03 -1.70
C THR A 50 7.45 -0.15 -1.92
N TYR A 51 8.30 0.50 -1.11
CA TYR A 51 9.75 0.33 -1.22
C TYR A 51 10.22 -1.06 -0.82
N LEU A 52 9.60 -1.66 0.20
CA LEU A 52 9.91 -3.02 0.61
C LEU A 52 9.57 -4.02 -0.50
N ALA A 53 8.37 -3.92 -1.08
CA ALA A 53 7.96 -4.78 -2.18
C ALA A 53 8.86 -4.61 -3.40
N PHE A 54 9.28 -3.38 -3.69
CA PHE A 54 10.24 -3.11 -4.76
C PHE A 54 11.60 -3.77 -4.51
N ASP A 55 12.21 -3.62 -3.33
CA ASP A 55 13.51 -4.22 -2.99
C ASP A 55 13.45 -5.74 -3.03
N LEU A 56 12.35 -6.32 -2.54
CA LEU A 56 12.08 -7.74 -2.63
C LEU A 56 11.99 -8.20 -4.10
N ALA A 57 11.07 -7.63 -4.87
CA ALA A 57 10.84 -8.03 -6.26
C ALA A 57 12.08 -7.86 -7.14
N ASP A 58 12.79 -6.73 -7.05
CA ASP A 58 13.97 -6.44 -7.89
C ASP A 58 15.15 -7.37 -7.59
N ARG A 59 15.38 -7.71 -6.32
CA ARG A 59 16.39 -8.71 -5.92
C ARG A 59 15.99 -10.14 -6.30
N TYR A 60 14.70 -10.48 -6.21
CA TYR A 60 14.21 -11.81 -6.61
C TYR A 60 14.34 -12.07 -8.12
N TYR A 61 14.22 -11.04 -8.97
CA TYR A 61 14.53 -11.17 -10.40
C TYR A 61 16.00 -11.46 -10.68
N SER A 62 16.92 -11.02 -9.81
CA SER A 62 18.36 -11.09 -10.07
C SER A 62 18.99 -12.38 -9.56
N ASP A 63 18.58 -12.88 -8.39
CA ASP A 63 19.34 -13.94 -7.69
C ASP A 63 18.58 -15.27 -7.51
N GLN A 64 17.25 -15.26 -7.29
CA GLN A 64 16.46 -16.47 -6.99
C GLN A 64 14.98 -16.39 -7.43
N PRO A 65 14.63 -16.81 -8.66
CA PRO A 65 13.30 -16.62 -9.26
C PRO A 65 12.15 -17.49 -8.67
N GLN A 66 12.34 -18.19 -7.55
CA GLN A 66 11.37 -19.16 -7.01
C GLN A 66 11.07 -18.98 -5.51
N ALA A 67 11.59 -17.93 -4.87
CA ALA A 67 11.76 -17.96 -3.42
C ALA A 67 10.52 -17.48 -2.61
N VAL A 68 9.78 -16.45 -3.06
CA VAL A 68 8.64 -15.90 -2.29
C VAL A 68 7.57 -15.36 -3.24
N THR A 69 6.31 -15.72 -2.99
CA THR A 69 5.17 -15.06 -3.63
C THR A 69 4.75 -13.87 -2.77
N LEU A 70 4.40 -12.76 -3.40
CA LEU A 70 4.13 -11.50 -2.71
C LEU A 70 2.81 -10.88 -3.19
N SER A 71 2.08 -10.28 -2.27
CA SER A 71 0.93 -9.43 -2.56
C SER A 71 0.92 -8.20 -1.66
N MET A 72 0.21 -7.14 -2.08
CA MET A 72 0.07 -5.94 -1.25
C MET A 72 -1.34 -5.38 -1.22
N CYS A 73 -1.71 -4.84 -0.06
CA CYS A 73 -2.95 -4.10 0.15
C CYS A 73 -2.64 -2.82 0.91
N LEU A 74 -2.68 -1.68 0.22
CA LEU A 74 -2.24 -0.39 0.76
C LEU A 74 -3.42 0.57 0.94
N PHE A 75 -3.30 1.47 1.92
CA PHE A 75 -4.34 2.45 2.25
C PHE A 75 -3.74 3.85 2.30
N ALA A 76 -4.43 4.82 1.69
CA ALA A 76 -4.02 6.22 1.73
C ALA A 76 -2.56 6.45 1.32
N SER A 77 -2.07 5.72 0.30
CA SER A 77 -0.66 5.76 -0.07
C SER A 77 -0.31 7.11 -0.68
N PRO A 78 0.65 7.88 -0.10
CA PRO A 78 1.20 9.04 -0.79
C PRO A 78 1.97 8.55 -2.02
N ARG A 79 2.33 9.50 -2.89
CA ARG A 79 3.08 9.22 -4.11
C ARG A 79 4.50 8.75 -3.77
N PRO A 80 4.86 7.49 -4.05
CA PRO A 80 6.10 6.90 -3.56
C PRO A 80 7.32 7.39 -4.35
N GLY A 81 7.17 7.78 -5.60
CA GLY A 81 8.31 8.15 -6.41
C GLY A 81 7.96 8.91 -7.66
N ASP A 82 8.99 9.14 -8.47
CA ASP A 82 8.83 9.72 -9.78
C ASP A 82 8.21 8.73 -10.77
N LYS A 83 7.97 9.21 -11.99
CA LYS A 83 7.44 8.37 -13.06
C LYS A 83 8.32 7.16 -13.37
N GLY A 84 9.65 7.30 -13.33
CA GLY A 84 10.56 6.19 -13.57
C GLY A 84 10.42 5.09 -12.51
N PHE A 85 10.26 5.49 -11.24
CA PHE A 85 10.02 4.56 -10.14
C PHE A 85 8.69 3.85 -10.30
N ALA A 86 7.62 4.61 -10.58
CA ALA A 86 6.29 4.05 -10.77
C ALA A 86 6.28 3.05 -11.94
N ASP A 87 6.85 3.41 -13.09
CA ASP A 87 6.90 2.54 -14.27
C ASP A 87 7.69 1.24 -13.99
N ARG A 88 8.82 1.31 -13.28
CA ARG A 88 9.57 0.11 -12.88
C ARG A 88 8.82 -0.73 -11.86
N PHE A 89 8.17 -0.10 -10.88
CA PHE A 89 7.36 -0.79 -9.89
C PHE A 89 6.22 -1.55 -10.56
N GLU A 90 5.47 -0.91 -11.48
CA GLU A 90 4.42 -1.58 -12.24
C GLU A 90 4.94 -2.79 -13.02
N ALA A 91 6.12 -2.66 -13.67
CA ALA A 91 6.71 -3.78 -14.40
C ALA A 91 7.06 -4.99 -13.51
N LEU A 92 7.31 -4.76 -12.21
CA LEU A 92 7.65 -5.79 -11.24
C LEU A 92 6.44 -6.36 -10.50
N MET A 93 5.39 -5.56 -10.30
CA MET A 93 4.35 -5.79 -9.30
C MET A 93 2.93 -5.82 -9.87
N ALA A 94 2.77 -5.67 -11.19
CA ALA A 94 1.47 -5.72 -11.86
C ALA A 94 0.61 -6.88 -11.34
N ASP A 95 -0.68 -6.61 -11.11
CA ASP A 95 -1.69 -7.55 -10.58
C ASP A 95 -1.44 -8.09 -9.15
N CYS A 96 -0.36 -7.69 -8.49
CA CYS A 96 0.03 -8.18 -7.17
C CYS A 96 -0.15 -7.15 -6.05
N TYR A 97 -0.72 -5.99 -6.35
CA TYR A 97 -1.02 -4.98 -5.34
C TYR A 97 -2.35 -4.29 -5.61
N LEU A 98 -2.92 -3.73 -4.54
CA LEU A 98 -4.09 -2.88 -4.61
C LEU A 98 -3.98 -1.73 -3.62
N VAL A 99 -4.36 -0.54 -4.03
CA VAL A 99 -4.35 0.66 -3.19
C VAL A 99 -5.76 1.20 -3.01
N TYR A 100 -6.17 1.46 -1.78
CA TYR A 100 -7.42 2.15 -1.48
C TYR A 100 -7.16 3.61 -1.14
N ASN A 101 -7.79 4.51 -1.88
CA ASN A 101 -7.67 5.96 -1.67
C ASN A 101 -9.06 6.59 -1.57
N TYR A 102 -9.29 7.37 -0.52
CA TYR A 102 -10.52 8.13 -0.35
C TYR A 102 -10.41 9.50 -1.03
N VAL A 103 -11.42 9.89 -1.81
CA VAL A 103 -11.39 11.15 -2.59
C VAL A 103 -11.30 12.43 -1.75
N ARG A 104 -11.60 12.36 -0.45
CA ARG A 104 -11.45 13.50 0.48
C ARG A 104 -10.16 13.44 1.30
N ASP A 105 -9.38 12.38 1.16
CA ASP A 105 -8.06 12.26 1.76
C ASP A 105 -7.03 12.99 0.88
N ILE A 106 -6.26 13.89 1.48
CA ILE A 106 -5.24 14.66 0.77
C ILE A 106 -3.94 13.89 0.58
N VAL A 107 -3.65 12.91 1.45
CA VAL A 107 -2.35 12.22 1.47
C VAL A 107 -2.02 11.52 0.16
N PRO A 108 -2.95 10.84 -0.54
CA PRO A 108 -2.69 10.26 -1.86
C PRO A 108 -2.27 11.25 -2.96
N HIS A 109 -2.47 12.55 -2.72
CA HIS A 109 -2.07 13.62 -3.63
C HIS A 109 -0.71 14.25 -3.29
N LEU A 110 -0.05 13.76 -2.24
CA LEU A 110 1.24 14.25 -1.76
C LEU A 110 2.37 13.27 -2.10
N PRO A 111 3.57 13.75 -2.50
CA PRO A 111 3.86 15.14 -2.85
C PRO A 111 3.06 15.62 -4.09
N PRO A 112 2.83 16.94 -4.26
CA PRO A 112 2.17 17.49 -5.45
C PRO A 112 2.84 17.09 -6.76
N SER A 113 2.07 16.95 -7.85
CA SER A 113 2.55 16.31 -9.11
C SER A 113 3.53 17.19 -9.86
N LEU A 114 3.50 18.49 -9.56
CA LEU A 114 4.47 19.47 -10.04
C LEU A 114 5.91 19.20 -9.59
N PHE A 115 6.12 18.31 -8.60
CA PHE A 115 7.45 17.87 -8.16
C PHE A 115 7.85 16.51 -8.78
N ASP A 116 7.21 16.11 -9.89
CA ASP A 116 7.43 14.86 -10.62
C ASP A 116 7.06 13.57 -9.88
N TYR A 117 6.32 13.66 -8.77
CA TYR A 117 5.84 12.48 -8.04
C TYR A 117 4.55 11.90 -8.63
N CYS A 118 4.51 10.57 -8.80
CA CYS A 118 3.42 9.80 -9.36
C CYS A 118 2.79 8.86 -8.32
N SER A 119 1.46 8.69 -8.41
CA SER A 119 0.73 7.66 -7.66
C SER A 119 0.92 6.29 -8.33
N LEU A 120 0.74 5.21 -7.56
CA LEU A 120 0.61 3.85 -8.10
C LEU A 120 -0.66 3.72 -8.96
N THR A 121 -0.71 2.76 -9.88
CA THR A 121 -1.80 2.67 -10.88
C THR A 121 -3.02 1.87 -10.41
N GLU A 122 -2.83 0.75 -9.70
CA GLU A 122 -3.92 -0.11 -9.24
C GLU A 122 -4.62 0.45 -7.99
N VAL A 123 -5.51 1.42 -8.22
CA VAL A 123 -6.19 2.19 -7.17
C VAL A 123 -7.71 1.99 -7.19
N VAL A 124 -8.26 1.53 -6.07
CA VAL A 124 -9.68 1.62 -5.75
C VAL A 124 -9.97 2.98 -5.11
N LYS A 125 -10.79 3.78 -5.81
CA LYS A 125 -11.23 5.09 -5.31
C LYS A 125 -12.49 4.94 -4.44
N LEU A 126 -12.35 5.23 -3.16
CA LEU A 126 -13.46 5.37 -2.24
C LEU A 126 -14.06 6.77 -2.36
N THR A 127 -15.38 6.83 -2.42
CA THR A 127 -16.18 8.06 -2.48
C THR A 127 -17.27 7.97 -1.43
N PRO A 128 -17.89 9.09 -1.03
CA PRO A 128 -19.07 9.04 -0.16
C PRO A 128 -20.20 8.16 -0.71
N GLN A 129 -20.25 7.93 -2.03
CA GLN A 129 -21.24 7.09 -2.70
C GLN A 129 -20.83 5.62 -2.79
N THR A 130 -19.53 5.32 -2.72
CA THR A 130 -19.01 3.95 -2.76
C THR A 130 -18.79 3.37 -1.38
N ALA A 131 -18.36 4.18 -0.41
CA ALA A 131 -18.08 3.78 0.96
C ALA A 131 -19.31 3.31 1.75
N GLN A 132 -19.11 2.31 2.63
CA GLN A 132 -20.11 1.80 3.57
C GLN A 132 -20.27 2.63 4.84
N ALA A 133 -19.40 3.61 5.08
CA ALA A 133 -19.47 4.50 6.23
C ALA A 133 -19.52 5.96 5.79
N VAL A 134 -20.24 6.78 6.56
CA VAL A 134 -20.20 8.23 6.44
C VAL A 134 -19.08 8.74 7.33
N ILE A 135 -18.08 9.39 6.73
CA ILE A 135 -16.93 9.95 7.44
C ILE A 135 -17.11 11.47 7.60
N ALA A 136 -16.82 11.97 8.79
CA ALA A 136 -16.82 13.41 9.09
C ALA A 136 -15.92 14.17 8.11
N ALA A 137 -16.36 15.37 7.71
CA ALA A 137 -15.62 16.20 6.75
C ALA A 137 -14.44 16.92 7.43
N ASP A 138 -13.46 16.14 7.86
CA ASP A 138 -12.25 16.59 8.54
C ASP A 138 -11.03 15.89 7.94
N VAL A 139 -9.90 16.60 7.84
CA VAL A 139 -8.68 16.08 7.17
C VAL A 139 -8.12 14.87 7.92
N ALA A 140 -8.11 14.89 9.26
CA ALA A 140 -7.63 13.76 10.05
C ALA A 140 -8.58 12.57 9.92
N CYS A 141 -9.90 12.81 9.98
CA CYS A 141 -10.90 11.75 9.79
C CYS A 141 -10.84 11.12 8.38
N ASN A 142 -10.68 11.92 7.34
CA ASN A 142 -10.56 11.44 5.96
C ASN A 142 -9.32 10.55 5.75
N HIS A 143 -8.28 10.78 6.54
CA HIS A 143 -7.02 10.05 6.47
C HIS A 143 -6.90 8.91 7.49
N HIS A 144 -7.86 8.75 8.40
CA HIS A 144 -7.76 7.80 9.50
C HIS A 144 -7.93 6.34 9.05
N ILE A 145 -7.05 5.43 9.45
CA ILE A 145 -7.12 4.02 9.02
C ILE A 145 -8.43 3.33 9.43
N LEU A 146 -8.94 3.60 10.64
CA LEU A 146 -10.24 3.07 11.05
C LEU A 146 -11.40 3.58 10.18
N CYS A 147 -11.30 4.80 9.63
CA CYS A 147 -12.28 5.30 8.67
C CYS A 147 -12.17 4.55 7.33
N TYR A 148 -10.97 4.24 6.86
CA TYR A 148 -10.78 3.38 5.69
C TYR A 148 -11.39 1.99 5.89
N CYS A 149 -11.16 1.36 7.05
CA CYS A 149 -11.78 0.07 7.38
C CYS A 149 -13.31 0.17 7.36
N ALA A 150 -13.89 1.19 8.01
CA ALA A 150 -15.33 1.39 8.05
C ALA A 150 -15.93 1.70 6.66
N MET A 151 -15.20 2.43 5.82
CA MET A 151 -15.63 2.70 4.44
C MET A 151 -15.65 1.42 3.59
N LEU A 152 -14.81 0.43 3.87
CA LEU A 152 -14.72 -0.82 3.11
C LEU A 152 -15.68 -1.89 3.61
N ASP A 153 -15.76 -2.02 4.93
CA ASP A 153 -16.65 -2.94 5.61
C ASP A 153 -17.05 -2.33 6.96
N TYR A 154 -18.26 -1.76 6.98
CA TYR A 154 -18.78 -1.14 8.20
C TYR A 154 -19.11 -2.17 9.29
N ASN A 155 -19.42 -3.41 8.88
CA ASN A 155 -19.91 -4.46 9.78
C ASN A 155 -18.79 -5.37 10.29
N CYS A 156 -17.60 -5.39 9.66
CA CYS A 156 -16.49 -6.25 10.10
C CYS A 156 -16.01 -5.94 11.53
N ILE A 157 -16.34 -4.74 12.03
CA ILE A 157 -15.99 -4.30 13.36
C ILE A 157 -17.29 -3.97 14.10
N GLU A 158 -17.83 -4.99 14.77
CA GLU A 158 -18.84 -4.79 15.79
C GLU A 158 -18.19 -3.96 16.92
N ASN A 159 -18.65 -2.73 17.12
CA ASN A 159 -18.19 -1.79 18.17
C ASN A 159 -17.03 -0.84 17.80
N TRP A 160 -17.15 -0.11 16.69
CA TRP A 160 -16.25 1.02 16.35
C TRP A 160 -15.94 1.96 17.52
N HIS A 161 -16.94 2.26 18.36
CA HIS A 161 -16.80 3.13 19.53
C HIS A 161 -15.82 2.59 20.59
N LEU A 162 -15.67 1.26 20.71
CA LEU A 162 -14.70 0.64 21.63
C LEU A 162 -13.28 0.67 21.07
N LEU A 163 -13.13 0.56 19.74
CA LEU A 163 -11.81 0.63 19.09
C LEU A 163 -11.23 2.04 19.12
N LEU A 164 -12.04 3.03 18.75
CA LEU A 164 -11.64 4.45 18.80
C LEU A 164 -11.26 4.87 20.24
N ALA A 165 -12.01 4.40 21.25
CA ALA A 165 -11.67 4.62 22.65
C ALA A 165 -10.34 3.96 23.08
N ARG A 166 -9.96 2.82 22.48
CA ARG A 166 -8.69 2.13 22.78
C ARG A 166 -7.49 2.78 22.12
N THR A 167 -7.66 3.34 20.92
CA THR A 167 -6.59 4.00 20.18
C THR A 167 -6.39 5.45 20.59
N GLY A 168 -7.31 6.01 21.39
CA GLY A 168 -7.29 7.42 21.78
C GLY A 168 -7.74 8.34 20.66
N ASP A 169 -8.33 7.77 19.60
CA ASP A 169 -8.83 8.52 18.45
C ASP A 169 -10.22 9.08 18.77
N ASN A 170 -10.53 10.25 18.22
CA ASN A 170 -11.83 10.88 18.46
C ASN A 170 -12.96 9.99 17.90
N ASN A 171 -13.92 9.62 18.76
CA ASN A 171 -15.13 8.86 18.41
C ASN A 171 -16.04 9.54 17.35
N SER A 172 -15.70 10.74 16.89
CA SER A 172 -16.52 11.55 15.98
C SER A 172 -16.27 11.32 14.48
N CYS A 173 -15.22 10.60 14.10
CA CYS A 173 -14.86 10.49 12.68
C CYS A 173 -15.82 9.62 11.86
N ILE A 174 -16.36 8.54 12.45
CA ILE A 174 -17.33 7.65 11.78
C ILE A 174 -18.73 8.06 12.23
N CYS A 175 -19.47 8.73 11.35
CA CYS A 175 -20.81 9.26 11.66
C CYS A 175 -21.92 8.19 11.60
N GLY A 176 -21.63 7.03 11.02
CA GLY A 176 -22.54 5.90 10.92
C GLY A 176 -22.46 5.15 9.60
N ALA A 177 -23.29 4.12 9.45
CA ALA A 177 -23.41 3.35 8.22
C ALA A 177 -23.97 4.20 7.08
N ASN A 178 -23.46 3.97 5.88
CA ASN A 178 -24.06 4.47 4.65
C ASN A 178 -25.05 3.43 4.12
N MET A 179 -26.34 3.61 4.44
CA MET A 179 -27.41 2.63 4.19
C MET A 179 -27.68 2.32 2.71
N VAL A 180 -26.96 2.94 1.77
CA VAL A 180 -27.10 2.71 0.33
C VAL A 180 -26.39 1.43 -0.13
N LYS A 181 -25.47 0.83 0.65
CA LYS A 181 -24.70 -0.36 0.22
C LYS A 181 -24.45 -1.36 1.35
N ASN A 182 -24.88 -2.60 1.14
CA ASN A 182 -24.75 -3.72 2.09
C ASN A 182 -23.87 -4.87 1.53
N ARG A 183 -22.91 -4.57 0.66
CA ARG A 183 -21.92 -5.54 0.14
C ARG A 183 -20.50 -5.02 0.33
N SER A 184 -19.62 -5.87 0.86
CA SER A 184 -18.18 -5.63 1.00
C SER A 184 -17.58 -5.10 -0.31
N LEU A 185 -16.80 -4.03 -0.21
CA LEU A 185 -16.18 -3.37 -1.37
C LEU A 185 -14.79 -3.92 -1.71
N LEU A 186 -14.31 -4.92 -0.95
CA LEU A 186 -12.99 -5.49 -1.14
C LEU A 186 -12.95 -6.29 -2.45
N PRO A 187 -12.23 -5.85 -3.50
CA PRO A 187 -11.86 -6.73 -4.59
C PRO A 187 -10.87 -7.76 -4.06
N ALA A 188 -10.86 -8.96 -4.63
CA ALA A 188 -9.78 -9.90 -4.37
C ALA A 188 -8.50 -9.37 -5.04
N VAL A 189 -7.45 -9.14 -4.26
CA VAL A 189 -6.09 -9.22 -4.80
C VAL A 189 -5.89 -10.68 -5.19
N SER A 190 -5.36 -10.94 -6.39
CA SER A 190 -5.12 -12.31 -6.84
C SER A 190 -4.19 -13.03 -5.86
N ASP A 191 -4.65 -14.11 -5.23
CA ASP A 191 -3.81 -15.01 -4.42
C ASP A 191 -2.69 -15.68 -5.25
N ARG A 192 -2.73 -15.53 -6.58
CA ARG A 192 -1.58 -15.82 -7.44
C ARG A 192 -0.59 -14.67 -7.25
N GLY A 193 0.31 -14.81 -6.28
CA GLY A 193 1.37 -13.83 -6.07
C GLY A 193 2.27 -13.71 -7.31
N CYS A 194 3.09 -12.66 -7.33
CA CYS A 194 3.95 -12.37 -8.48
C CYS A 194 4.89 -13.56 -8.75
N HIS A 195 4.76 -14.18 -9.92
CA HIS A 195 5.73 -15.14 -10.43
C HIS A 195 6.61 -14.41 -11.45
N PRO A 196 7.94 -14.48 -11.35
CA PRO A 196 8.80 -13.96 -12.40
C PRO A 196 8.54 -14.77 -13.68
N GLY A 197 8.19 -14.06 -14.76
CA GLY A 197 8.05 -14.62 -16.11
C GLY A 197 9.40 -14.80 -16.80
#